data_AF-A0A5B7CGX5-F1
#
_entry.id   AF-A0A5B7CGX5-F1
#
_cell.length_a   1.000
_cell.length_b   1.000
_cell.length_c   1.000
_cell.angle_alpha   90.00
_cell.angle_beta   90.00
_cell.angle_gamma   90.00
#
_symmetry.space_group_name_H-M   'P 1'
#
loop_
_entity.id
_entity.type
_entity.pdbx_description
1 polymer ?
#
loop_
_entity_poly.entity_id
_entity_poly.type
_entity_poly.pdbx_seq_one_letter_code
_entity_poly.pdbx_strand_id
1 'polypeptide(L)'
;LKVKISFSREILEGKSVLLDENFAFTLEAFLKAYGEMIHPIHDERQWEEVPGKEVQPPPLRRLPGKPRKSMRRESDELAVGVSNSRRSCTVRCVICKEFGHNKHTY
;
A
#
# COMPACT_ATOMS: atom_id res chain seq x y z
N LEU A 1 18.77 29.49 18.90
CA LEU A 1 19.06 28.30 19.73
C LEU A 1 20.12 27.46 19.01
N LYS A 2 21.35 27.36 19.52
CA LYS A 2 22.38 26.47 18.96
C LYS A 2 22.15 25.08 19.55
N VAL A 3 21.47 24.20 18.82
CA VAL A 3 21.43 22.78 19.18
C VAL A 3 22.77 22.18 18.74
N LYS A 4 23.72 22.09 19.68
CA LYS A 4 24.96 21.33 19.46
C LYS A 4 24.61 19.87 19.64
N ILE A 5 24.43 19.14 18.53
CA ILE A 5 24.42 17.68 18.57
C ILE A 5 25.87 17.27 18.80
N SER A 6 26.24 17.03 20.05
CA SER A 6 27.52 16.45 20.42
C SER A 6 27.46 14.95 20.14
N PHE A 7 27.91 14.55 18.95
CA PHE A 7 28.11 13.15 18.61
C PHE A 7 29.38 12.66 19.34
N SER A 8 29.21 11.94 20.45
CA SER A 8 30.30 11.37 21.23
C SER A 8 31.09 10.38 20.35
N ARG A 9 32.39 10.62 20.22
CA ARG A 9 33.35 9.88 19.37
C ARG A 9 33.51 8.40 19.77
N GLU A 10 32.98 8.03 20.93
CA GLU A 10 33.15 6.73 21.60
C GLU A 10 32.37 5.57 20.94
N ILE A 11 31.35 5.86 20.11
CA ILE A 11 30.51 4.80 19.51
C ILE A 11 31.23 4.08 18.33
N LEU A 12 32.25 4.70 17.74
CA LEU A 12 32.88 4.22 16.51
C LEU A 12 34.14 3.36 16.73
N GLU A 13 34.70 3.33 17.94
CA GLU A 13 35.94 2.58 18.21
C GLU A 13 35.70 1.07 18.43
N GLY A 14 34.44 0.62 18.52
CA GLY A 14 34.09 -0.75 18.90
C GLY A 14 33.56 -1.69 17.80
N LYS A 15 33.51 -1.29 16.53
CA LYS A 15 32.95 -2.13 15.43
C LYS A 15 33.85 -2.12 14.20
N SER A 16 35.04 -2.69 14.34
CA SER A 16 35.97 -2.94 13.23
C SER A 16 35.80 -4.33 12.60
N VAL A 17 34.72 -5.05 12.91
CA VAL A 17 34.45 -6.38 12.35
C VAL A 17 33.05 -6.37 11.74
N LEU A 18 32.99 -6.63 10.43
CA LEU A 18 31.83 -6.54 9.51
C LEU A 18 31.71 -5.17 8.80
N LEU A 19 32.74 -4.80 8.03
CA LEU A 19 32.58 -3.88 6.91
C LEU A 19 32.05 -4.70 5.73
N ASP A 20 30.75 -4.60 5.47
CA ASP A 20 30.20 -4.98 4.17
C ASP A 20 30.94 -4.17 3.08
N GLU A 21 31.30 -4.78 1.95
CA GLU A 21 31.98 -4.12 0.81
C GLU A 21 31.16 -2.98 0.15
N ASN A 22 30.03 -2.62 0.74
CA ASN A 22 29.19 -1.54 0.28
C ASN A 22 29.68 -0.21 0.85
N PHE A 23 30.18 0.64 -0.04
CA PHE A 23 30.65 2.01 0.23
C PHE A 23 29.71 2.81 1.15
N ALA A 24 28.39 2.56 1.07
CA ALA A 24 27.38 3.22 1.88
C ALA A 24 27.51 3.02 3.40
N PHE A 25 28.18 1.96 3.87
CA PHE A 25 28.35 1.66 5.29
C PHE A 25 29.73 2.05 5.84
N THR A 26 30.56 2.73 5.05
CA THR A 26 31.87 3.21 5.49
C THR A 26 31.75 4.47 6.35
N LEU A 27 32.69 4.64 7.29
CA LEU A 27 32.81 5.88 8.07
C LEU A 27 32.97 7.10 7.14
N GLU A 28 33.73 6.95 6.05
CA GLU A 28 33.94 8.00 5.06
C GLU A 28 32.62 8.46 4.41
N ALA A 29 31.76 7.52 4.01
CA ALA A 29 30.45 7.83 3.46
C ALA A 29 29.54 8.50 4.50
N PHE A 30 29.58 8.05 5.77
CA PHE A 30 28.83 8.67 6.86
C PHE A 30 29.27 10.12 7.10
N LEU A 31 30.57 10.35 7.23
CA LEU A 31 31.13 11.70 7.43
C LEU A 31 30.89 12.60 6.23
N LYS A 32 30.93 12.07 5.01
CA LYS A 32 30.58 12.82 3.80
C LYS A 32 29.10 13.20 3.76
N ALA A 33 28.21 12.31 4.18
CA ALA A 33 26.76 12.53 4.15
C ALA A 33 26.28 13.50 5.25
N TYR A 34 26.86 13.40 6.45
CA TYR A 34 26.43 14.14 7.65
C TYR A 34 27.46 15.14 8.19
N GLY A 35 28.58 15.35 7.47
CA GLY A 35 29.61 16.31 7.86
C GLY A 35 29.20 17.77 7.66
N GLU A 36 28.23 18.02 6.78
CA GLU A 36 27.68 19.34 6.56
C GLU A 36 26.59 19.69 7.58
N MET A 37 26.43 20.98 7.87
CA MET A 37 25.41 21.45 8.80
C MET A 37 24.03 21.40 8.13
N ILE A 38 23.17 20.50 8.61
CA ILE A 38 21.74 20.52 8.25
C ILE A 38 21.11 21.72 8.96
N HIS A 39 20.79 22.77 8.20
CA HIS A 39 20.10 23.93 8.75
C HIS A 39 18.67 23.53 9.16
N PRO A 40 18.22 23.94 10.36
CA PRO A 40 16.83 23.72 10.75
C PRO A 40 15.92 24.44 9.77
N ILE A 41 14.89 23.74 9.29
CA ILE A 41 13.83 24.35 8.49
C ILE A 41 12.99 25.24 9.41
N HIS A 42 12.65 26.43 8.93
CA HIS A 42 11.78 27.36 9.64
C HIS A 42 10.40 26.74 9.90
N ASP A 43 9.72 27.20 10.95
CA ASP A 43 8.32 26.82 11.19
C ASP A 43 7.44 27.26 10.01
N GLU A 44 6.37 26.52 9.71
CA GLU A 44 5.49 26.78 8.56
C GLU A 44 4.93 28.22 8.60
N ARG A 45 4.73 28.75 9.80
CA ARG A 45 4.27 30.13 10.05
C ARG A 45 5.25 31.21 9.58
N GLN A 46 6.51 30.85 9.36
CA GLN A 46 7.58 31.76 8.94
C GLN A 46 7.91 31.64 7.45
N TRP A 47 7.25 30.74 6.72
CA TRP A 47 7.50 30.57 5.30
C TRP A 47 6.91 31.74 4.53
N GLU A 48 7.70 32.34 3.64
CA GLU A 48 7.23 33.39 2.76
C GLU A 48 6.24 32.83 1.75
N GLU A 49 5.17 33.57 1.47
CA GLU A 49 4.26 33.26 0.37
C GLU A 49 4.99 33.50 -0.95
N VAL A 50 5.51 32.43 -1.55
CA VAL A 50 6.19 32.50 -2.83
C VAL A 50 5.14 32.65 -3.94
N PRO A 51 5.16 33.72 -4.76
CA PRO A 51 4.28 33.84 -5.91
C PRO A 51 4.66 32.74 -6.92
N GLY A 52 3.86 31.69 -6.96
CA GLY A 52 4.08 30.51 -7.78
C GLY A 52 2.78 29.96 -8.33
N LYS A 53 2.87 29.12 -9.36
CA LYS A 53 1.72 28.31 -9.78
C LYS A 53 1.37 27.36 -8.66
N GLU A 54 0.09 27.26 -8.34
CA GLU A 54 -0.41 26.25 -7.43
C GLU A 54 0.08 24.87 -7.88
N VAL A 55 0.74 24.14 -6.98
CA VAL A 55 1.24 22.80 -7.26
C VAL A 55 0.05 21.87 -7.37
N GLN A 56 -0.35 21.59 -8.61
CA GLN A 56 -1.43 20.64 -8.86
C GLN A 56 -0.98 19.24 -8.43
N PRO A 57 -1.88 18.45 -7.81
CA PRO A 57 -1.57 17.07 -7.48
C PRO A 57 -1.22 16.31 -8.76
N PRO A 58 -0.32 15.31 -8.69
CA PRO A 58 -0.05 14.46 -9.83
C PRO A 58 -1.35 13.79 -10.28
N PRO A 59 -1.54 13.59 -11.59
CA PRO A 59 -2.76 12.99 -12.12
C PRO A 59 -2.94 11.58 -11.53
N LEU A 60 -4.12 11.32 -10.99
CA LEU A 60 -4.46 10.01 -10.44
C LEU A 60 -4.44 8.96 -11.56
N ARG A 61 -3.55 7.98 -11.45
CA ARG A 61 -3.50 6.81 -12.34
C ARG A 61 -4.14 5.63 -11.63
N ARG A 62 -5.06 4.94 -12.32
CA ARG A 62 -5.58 3.65 -11.84
C ARG A 62 -4.46 2.62 -11.91
N LEU A 63 -3.95 2.22 -10.76
CA LEU A 63 -3.02 1.11 -10.65
C LEU A 63 -3.73 -0.19 -11.04
N PRO A 64 -3.02 -1.19 -11.59
CA PRO A 64 -3.58 -2.52 -11.70
C PRO A 64 -4.05 -2.95 -10.31
N GLY A 65 -5.32 -3.38 -10.24
CA GLY A 65 -5.89 -3.88 -9.00
C GLY A 65 -5.13 -5.11 -8.51
N LYS A 66 -5.30 -5.44 -7.22
CA LYS A 66 -4.76 -6.67 -6.66
C LYS A 66 -5.17 -7.87 -7.53
N PRO A 67 -4.25 -8.78 -7.88
CA PRO A 67 -4.61 -10.01 -8.58
C PRO A 67 -5.66 -10.78 -7.78
N ARG A 68 -6.59 -11.42 -8.50
CA ARG A 68 -7.67 -12.19 -7.86
C ARG A 68 -7.06 -13.31 -7.02
N LYS A 69 -7.59 -13.51 -5.80
CA LYS A 69 -7.16 -14.62 -4.93
C LYS A 69 -7.44 -15.99 -5.57
N SER A 70 -8.52 -16.12 -6.33
CA SER A 70 -8.86 -17.31 -7.09
C SER A 70 -8.78 -17.01 -8.59
N MET A 71 -8.16 -17.93 -9.33
CA MET A 71 -8.16 -17.88 -10.79
C MET A 71 -9.56 -18.14 -11.35
N ARG A 72 -9.80 -17.66 -12.58
CA ARG A 72 -11.00 -18.04 -13.33
C ARG A 72 -10.87 -19.52 -13.70
N ARG A 73 -11.88 -20.31 -13.37
CA ARG A 73 -11.97 -21.72 -13.73
C ARG A 73 -12.27 -21.89 -15.21
N GLU A 74 -11.72 -22.93 -15.81
CA GLU A 74 -12.04 -23.35 -17.18
C GLU A 74 -13.45 -23.99 -17.23
N SER A 75 -14.05 -24.12 -18.41
CA SER A 75 -15.44 -24.60 -18.57
C SER A 75 -15.68 -25.97 -17.94
N ASP A 76 -14.64 -26.80 -17.89
CA ASP A 76 -14.72 -28.19 -17.51
C ASP A 76 -14.31 -28.43 -16.04
N GLU A 77 -13.92 -27.37 -15.32
CA GLU A 77 -13.53 -27.45 -13.92
C GLU A 77 -14.74 -27.37 -12.98
N LEU A 78 -15.00 -28.44 -12.24
CA LEU A 78 -16.02 -28.45 -11.20
C LEU A 78 -15.63 -27.53 -10.04
N ALA A 79 -16.60 -26.77 -9.55
CA ALA A 79 -16.39 -25.95 -8.37
C ALA A 79 -16.22 -26.81 -7.12
N VAL A 80 -15.04 -26.76 -6.49
CA VAL A 80 -14.79 -27.42 -5.19
C VAL A 80 -15.89 -27.00 -4.20
N GLY A 81 -16.71 -27.96 -3.78
CA GLY A 81 -17.79 -27.77 -2.80
C GLY A 81 -19.20 -27.51 -3.35
N VAL A 82 -19.43 -27.52 -4.67
CA VAL A 82 -20.78 -27.37 -5.24
C VAL A 82 -21.19 -28.67 -5.92
N SER A 83 -22.21 -29.34 -5.38
CA SER A 83 -22.87 -30.44 -6.09
C SER A 83 -23.67 -29.87 -7.27
N ASN A 84 -23.61 -30.54 -8.42
CA ASN A 84 -24.37 -30.19 -9.63
C ASN A 84 -25.89 -30.37 -9.49
N SER A 85 -26.43 -30.42 -8.26
CA SER A 85 -27.86 -30.38 -8.08
C SER A 85 -28.33 -28.95 -8.40
N ARG A 86 -28.79 -28.76 -9.64
CA ARG A 86 -29.79 -27.72 -9.90
C ARG A 86 -30.86 -27.93 -8.85
N ARG A 87 -30.93 -27.04 -7.85
CA ARG A 87 -32.06 -27.01 -6.92
C ARG A 87 -33.29 -26.77 -7.79
N SER A 88 -34.03 -27.82 -8.10
CA SER A 88 -35.37 -27.70 -8.68
C SER A 88 -36.23 -27.03 -7.60
N CYS A 89 -36.26 -25.70 -7.62
CA CYS A 89 -37.13 -24.95 -6.75
C CYS A 89 -38.50 -24.97 -7.42
N THR A 90 -39.31 -25.97 -7.10
CA THR A 90 -40.74 -25.95 -7.41
C THR A 90 -41.34 -24.76 -6.66
N VAL A 91 -41.50 -23.63 -7.35
CA VAL A 91 -42.00 -22.40 -6.73
C VAL A 91 -43.51 -22.54 -6.51
N ARG A 92 -43.98 -22.20 -5.31
CA ARG A 92 -45.41 -22.12 -4.98
C ARG A 92 -45.88 -20.67 -5.09
N CYS A 93 -46.95 -20.43 -5.83
CA CYS A 93 -47.55 -19.11 -5.97
C CYS A 93 -48.25 -18.70 -4.67
N VAL A 94 -48.07 -17.44 -4.23
CA VAL A 94 -48.72 -16.92 -3.01
C VAL A 94 -50.20 -16.62 -3.25
N ILE A 95 -50.59 -16.37 -4.50
CA ILE A 95 -51.96 -15.98 -4.88
C ILE A 95 -52.84 -17.23 -5.04
N CYS A 96 -52.49 -18.12 -5.97
CA CYS A 96 -53.31 -19.32 -6.27
C CYS A 96 -52.89 -20.57 -5.50
N LYS A 97 -51.77 -20.54 -4.76
CA LYS A 97 -51.21 -21.67 -3.99
C LYS A 97 -50.78 -22.89 -4.82
N GLU A 98 -50.82 -22.80 -6.15
CA GLU A 98 -50.33 -23.83 -7.06
C GLU A 98 -48.81 -23.79 -7.20
N PHE A 99 -48.24 -24.92 -7.64
CA PHE A 99 -46.82 -25.06 -7.92
C PHE A 99 -46.52 -24.86 -9.40
N GLY A 100 -45.36 -24.28 -9.70
CA GLY A 100 -44.85 -24.13 -11.07
C GLY A 100 -44.69 -22.68 -11.53
N HIS A 101 -45.19 -21.71 -10.75
CA HIS A 101 -45.04 -20.29 -11.05
C HIS A 101 -45.01 -19.46 -9.75
N ASN A 102 -44.52 -18.23 -9.82
CA ASN A 102 -44.54 -17.28 -8.73
C ASN A 102 -45.57 -16.17 -8.98
N LYS A 103 -45.79 -15.29 -8.01
CA LYS A 103 -46.69 -14.12 -8.15
C LYS A 103 -46.39 -13.25 -9.39
N HIS A 104 -45.14 -13.20 -9.83
CA HIS A 104 -44.70 -12.32 -10.91
C HIS A 104 -44.88 -12.96 -12.30
N THR A 105 -45.03 -14.28 -12.36
CA THR A 105 -45.32 -15.04 -13.58
C THR A 105 -46.76 -15.55 -13.62
N TYR A 106 -47.58 -15.20 -12.63
CA TYR A 106 -49.03 -15.44 -12.62
C TYR A 106 -49.74 -14.44 -13.54
#